data_AF-Q98GW2-F1
#
_entry.id   AF-Q98GW2-F1
#
_cell.length_a   1.000
_cell.length_b   1.000
_cell.length_c   1.000
_cell.angle_alpha   90.00
_cell.angle_beta   90.00
_cell.angle_gamma   90.00
#
_symmetry.space_group_name_H-M   'P 1'
#
loop_
_entity.id
_entity.type
_entity.pdbx_description
1 polymer ?
#
loop_
_entity_poly.entity_id
_entity_poly.type
_entity_poly.pdbx_seq_one_letter_code
_entity_poly.pdbx_strand_id
1 'polypeptide(L)'
;MVGERDRIARAGDYVLGLMNDTDRERAERDLEIDPAFRDAVLQLAERMHVFDRAEKPAVPANHWALVTQRLAELPQMRSVGLGNDAKPRTVIRSLSRSPYGVGVHSLGGRRGFVVAIVLIAVFALGYLVGRL
;
A
#
# COMPACT_ATOMS: atom_id res chain seq x y z
N MET A 1 24.72 14.16 -10.23
CA MET A 1 24.09 12.85 -9.93
C MET A 1 22.70 13.03 -9.28
N VAL A 2 21.80 13.80 -9.91
CA VAL A 2 20.43 14.03 -9.39
C VAL A 2 19.45 13.04 -10.04
N GLY A 3 19.57 12.82 -11.35
CA GLY A 3 18.69 11.88 -12.08
C GLY A 3 18.74 10.43 -11.60
N GLU A 4 19.87 9.98 -11.04
CA GLU A 4 19.98 8.62 -10.50
C GLU A 4 19.15 8.43 -9.23
N ARG A 5 19.20 9.42 -8.31
CA ARG A 5 18.41 9.39 -7.08
C ARG A 5 16.92 9.50 -7.38
N ASP A 6 16.56 10.32 -8.37
CA ASP A 6 15.17 10.47 -8.82
C ASP A 6 14.65 9.19 -9.50
N ARG A 7 15.51 8.42 -10.18
CA ARG A 7 15.15 7.10 -10.72
C ARG A 7 14.92 6.09 -9.61
N ILE A 8 15.82 6.01 -8.64
CA ILE A 8 15.69 5.09 -7.50
C ILE A 8 14.43 5.41 -6.67
N ALA A 9 14.15 6.69 -6.42
CA ALA A 9 12.93 7.10 -5.71
C ALA A 9 11.65 6.71 -6.48
N ARG A 10 11.64 6.93 -7.81
CA ARG A 10 10.50 6.53 -8.66
C ARG A 10 10.33 5.02 -8.76
N ALA A 11 11.41 4.25 -8.85
CA ALA A 11 11.36 2.79 -8.82
C ALA A 11 10.80 2.28 -7.49
N GLY A 12 11.18 2.95 -6.39
CA GLY A 12 10.61 2.77 -5.06
C GLY A 12 9.10 2.92 -5.01
N ASP A 13 8.61 4.08 -5.47
CA ASP A 13 7.18 4.38 -5.52
C ASP A 13 6.42 3.39 -6.41
N TYR A 14 7.03 2.93 -7.51
CA TYR A 14 6.43 1.95 -8.42
C TYR A 14 6.31 0.56 -7.79
N VAL A 15 7.40 -0.01 -7.27
CA VAL A 15 7.43 -1.37 -6.67
C VAL A 15 6.53 -1.47 -5.43
N LEU A 16 6.48 -0.41 -4.62
CA LEU A 16 5.65 -0.35 -3.42
C LEU A 16 4.18 0.01 -3.72
N GLY A 17 3.83 0.26 -4.99
CA GLY A 17 2.47 0.61 -5.40
C GLY A 17 2.00 1.97 -4.89
N LEU A 18 2.92 2.89 -4.59
CA LEU A 18 2.64 4.23 -4.07
C LEU A 18 2.36 5.27 -5.18
N MET A 19 2.53 4.88 -6.45
CA MET A 19 2.19 5.72 -7.61
C MET A 19 0.68 5.73 -7.88
N ASN A 20 0.17 6.91 -8.26
CA ASN A 20 -1.17 7.05 -8.84
C ASN A 20 -1.22 6.43 -10.25
N ASP A 21 -2.42 6.23 -10.79
CA ASP A 21 -2.59 5.51 -12.06
C ASP A 21 -1.90 6.23 -13.25
N THR A 22 -1.93 7.56 -13.29
CA THR A 22 -1.26 8.33 -14.35
C THR A 22 0.27 8.22 -14.28
N ASP A 23 0.83 8.25 -13.08
CA ASP A 23 2.27 8.10 -12.87
C ASP A 23 2.71 6.65 -13.12
N ARG A 24 1.83 5.68 -12.82
CA ARG A 24 2.04 4.27 -13.15
C ARG A 24 2.09 4.05 -14.66
N GLU A 25 1.15 4.58 -15.42
CA GLU A 25 1.15 4.47 -16.88
C GLU A 25 2.40 5.10 -17.53
N ARG A 26 2.96 6.17 -16.92
CA ARG A 26 4.26 6.71 -17.35
C ARG A 26 5.41 5.78 -16.98
N ALA A 27 5.41 5.26 -15.75
CA ALA A 27 6.43 4.32 -15.30
C ALA A 27 6.45 3.02 -16.14
N GLU A 28 5.27 2.52 -16.56
CA GLU A 28 5.14 1.36 -17.45
C GLU A 28 5.77 1.62 -18.82
N ARG A 29 5.54 2.80 -19.40
CA ARG A 29 6.24 3.20 -20.63
C ARG A 29 7.74 3.38 -20.42
N ASP A 30 8.15 3.91 -19.28
CA ASP A 30 9.57 4.10 -18.96
C ASP A 30 10.30 2.77 -18.74
N LEU A 31 9.60 1.69 -18.32
CA LEU A 31 10.19 0.34 -18.24
C LEU A 31 10.58 -0.24 -19.61
N GLU A 32 9.85 0.14 -20.66
CA GLU A 32 10.14 -0.27 -22.03
C GLU A 32 11.31 0.54 -22.62
N ILE A 33 11.44 1.81 -22.23
CA ILE A 33 12.34 2.78 -22.86
C ILE A 33 13.68 2.93 -22.11
N ASP A 34 13.69 2.92 -20.77
CA ASP A 34 14.89 3.16 -19.94
C ASP A 34 15.39 1.85 -19.29
N PRO A 35 16.50 1.26 -19.78
CA PRO A 35 17.07 0.06 -19.18
C PRO A 35 17.58 0.29 -17.75
N ALA A 36 18.06 1.48 -17.40
CA ALA A 36 18.57 1.77 -16.05
C ALA A 36 17.43 1.86 -15.03
N PHE A 37 16.27 2.36 -15.44
CA PHE A 37 15.07 2.35 -14.59
C PHE A 37 14.57 0.93 -14.35
N ARG A 38 14.55 0.09 -15.40
CA ARG A 38 14.19 -1.33 -15.29
C ARG A 38 15.10 -2.08 -14.31
N ASP A 39 16.42 -1.87 -14.41
CA ASP A 39 17.37 -2.53 -13.52
C ASP A 39 17.19 -2.07 -12.06
N ALA A 40 16.88 -0.80 -11.82
CA ALA A 40 16.57 -0.28 -10.49
C ALA A 40 15.30 -0.91 -9.90
N VAL A 41 14.25 -1.10 -10.72
CA VAL A 41 13.01 -1.79 -10.30
C VAL A 41 13.29 -3.25 -9.95
N LEU A 42 14.06 -3.97 -10.78
CA LEU A 42 14.42 -5.37 -10.53
C LEU A 42 15.26 -5.53 -9.25
N GLN A 43 16.30 -4.72 -9.08
CA GLN A 43 17.16 -4.76 -7.89
C GLN A 43 16.36 -4.47 -6.61
N LEU A 44 15.42 -3.53 -6.69
CA LEU A 44 14.55 -3.22 -5.56
C LEU A 44 13.56 -4.36 -5.26
N ALA A 45 12.94 -4.94 -6.30
CA ALA A 45 12.03 -6.06 -6.15
C ALA A 45 12.72 -7.28 -5.54
N GLU A 46 13.95 -7.60 -5.97
CA GLU A 46 14.76 -8.66 -5.38
C GLU A 46 15.07 -8.40 -3.90
N ARG A 47 15.47 -7.16 -3.57
CA ARG A 47 15.70 -6.77 -2.17
C ARG A 47 14.46 -6.92 -1.31
N MET A 48 13.28 -6.62 -1.87
CA MET A 48 12.01 -6.78 -1.16
C MET A 48 11.59 -8.25 -1.03
N HIS A 49 11.87 -9.07 -2.05
CA HIS A 49 11.58 -10.49 -2.04
C HIS A 49 12.34 -11.25 -0.93
N VAL A 50 13.51 -10.76 -0.50
CA VAL A 50 14.21 -11.28 0.68
C VAL A 50 13.37 -11.17 1.96
N PHE A 51 12.53 -10.13 2.10
CA PHE A 51 11.63 -9.99 3.26
C PHE A 51 10.41 -10.91 3.19
N ASP A 52 10.02 -11.38 2.00
CA ASP A 52 8.92 -12.34 1.81
C ASP A 52 9.41 -13.81 1.94
N ARG A 53 10.70 -14.06 1.67
CA ARG A 53 11.32 -15.39 1.75
C ARG A 53 11.46 -15.94 3.17
N ALA A 54 11.32 -15.10 4.21
CA ALA A 54 11.22 -15.60 5.56
C ALA A 54 10.01 -16.54 5.60
N GLU A 55 10.27 -17.85 5.65
CA GLU A 55 9.29 -18.94 5.77
C GLU A 55 8.16 -18.44 6.66
N LYS A 56 6.96 -18.22 6.09
CA LYS A 56 5.85 -17.59 6.80
C LYS A 56 5.67 -18.36 8.11
N PRO A 57 6.14 -17.84 9.25
CA PRO A 57 6.07 -18.60 10.47
C PRO A 57 4.59 -18.82 10.70
N ALA A 58 4.17 -20.04 11.04
CA ALA A 58 2.77 -20.32 11.33
C ALA A 58 2.33 -19.32 12.39
N VAL A 59 1.62 -18.26 11.95
CA VAL A 59 1.33 -17.12 12.81
C VAL A 59 0.26 -17.60 13.76
N PRO A 60 0.56 -17.74 15.07
CA PRO A 60 -0.45 -18.20 16.00
C PRO A 60 -1.59 -17.17 16.04
N ALA A 61 -2.82 -17.61 16.27
CA ALA A 61 -4.01 -16.73 16.19
C ALA A 61 -3.92 -15.50 17.11
N ASN A 62 -3.09 -15.57 18.18
CA ASN A 62 -2.84 -14.50 19.13
C ASN A 62 -1.64 -13.59 18.77
N HIS A 63 -0.99 -13.78 17.62
CA HIS A 63 0.21 -13.02 17.24
C HIS A 63 -0.02 -11.51 17.26
N TRP A 64 -1.16 -11.06 16.73
CA TRP A 64 -1.51 -9.63 16.74
C TRP A 64 -1.77 -9.08 18.15
N ALA A 65 -2.32 -9.90 19.06
CA ALA A 65 -2.47 -9.51 20.45
C ALA A 65 -1.11 -9.33 21.13
N LEU A 66 -0.17 -10.24 20.89
CA LEU A 66 1.21 -10.16 21.40
C LEU A 66 1.96 -8.95 20.84
N VAL A 67 1.87 -8.69 19.54
CA VAL A 67 2.48 -7.50 18.92
C VAL A 67 1.92 -6.22 19.53
N THR A 68 0.60 -6.13 19.70
CA THR A 68 -0.04 -4.95 20.30
C THR A 68 0.40 -4.73 21.75
N GLN A 69 0.48 -5.81 22.54
CA GLN A 69 0.98 -5.75 23.92
C GLN A 69 2.44 -5.28 23.96
N ARG A 70 3.31 -5.87 23.14
CA ARG A 70 4.74 -5.50 23.08
C ARG A 70 4.93 -4.06 22.63
N LEU A 71 4.16 -3.60 21.66
CA LEU A 71 4.17 -2.20 21.23
C LEU A 71 3.76 -1.28 22.38
N ALA A 72 2.69 -1.60 23.11
CA ALA A 72 2.22 -0.81 24.25
C ALA A 72 3.24 -0.77 25.42
N GLU A 73 4.06 -1.82 25.57
CA GLU A 73 5.14 -1.88 26.56
C GLU A 73 6.35 -0.99 26.20
N LEU A 74 6.48 -0.57 24.94
CA LEU A 74 7.61 0.25 24.50
C LEU A 74 7.58 1.66 25.15
N PRO A 75 8.75 2.19 25.57
CA PRO A 75 8.83 3.48 26.25
C PRO A 75 8.30 4.65 25.41
N GLN A 76 8.44 4.58 24.07
CA GLN A 76 7.86 5.59 23.17
C GLN A 76 6.33 5.65 23.20
N MET A 77 5.62 4.57 23.55
CA MET A 77 4.15 4.57 23.67
C MET A 77 3.67 4.98 25.07
N ARG A 78 4.51 4.81 26.10
CA ARG A 78 4.19 5.21 27.49
C ARG A 78 4.07 6.73 27.69
N SER A 79 4.63 7.52 26.77
CA SER A 79 4.64 9.00 26.83
C SER A 79 3.36 9.70 26.35
N VAL A 80 2.34 8.97 25.88
CA VAL A 80 1.06 9.58 25.47
C VAL A 80 0.15 9.91 26.66
N GLY A 81 0.48 9.42 27.88
CA GLY A 81 -0.36 9.56 29.07
C GLY A 81 0.18 10.44 30.21
N LEU A 82 1.36 11.05 30.09
CA LEU A 82 1.98 11.81 31.18
C LEU A 82 2.56 13.13 30.67
N GLY A 83 1.80 14.21 30.85
CA GLY A 83 2.30 15.58 30.75
C GLY A 83 1.41 16.47 29.92
N ASN A 84 0.56 17.24 30.62
CA ASN A 84 -0.24 18.33 30.07
C ASN A 84 0.60 19.55 29.62
N ASP A 85 1.90 19.36 29.34
CA ASP A 85 2.89 20.41 29.02
C ASP A 85 3.91 19.97 27.95
N ALA A 86 3.60 18.96 27.14
CA ALA A 86 4.41 18.64 25.98
C ALA A 86 4.03 19.57 24.82
N LYS A 87 4.78 20.68 24.66
CA LYS A 87 4.86 21.48 23.42
C LYS A 87 4.75 20.51 22.23
N PRO A 88 3.80 20.67 21.29
CA PRO A 88 3.48 19.66 20.29
C PRO A 88 4.77 19.28 19.56
N ARG A 89 5.31 18.12 19.93
CA ARG A 89 6.52 17.53 19.36
C ARG A 89 6.20 17.40 17.90
N THR A 90 6.85 18.23 17.08
CA THR A 90 6.69 18.37 15.63
C THR A 90 6.03 17.14 15.05
N VAL A 91 4.70 17.16 15.04
CA VAL A 91 3.87 16.25 14.27
C VAL A 91 4.46 16.36 12.89
N ILE A 92 4.86 15.25 12.27
CA ILE A 92 5.34 15.23 10.88
C ILE A 92 4.35 16.12 10.10
N ARG A 93 4.77 17.35 9.77
CA ARG A 93 3.83 18.48 9.57
C ARG A 93 2.96 18.30 8.33
N SER A 94 3.32 17.30 7.56
CA SER A 94 2.62 16.70 6.45
C SER A 94 3.55 15.59 6.03
N LEU A 95 3.05 14.38 5.76
CA LEU A 95 3.73 13.59 4.74
C LEU A 95 3.80 14.50 3.51
N SER A 96 5.00 14.79 2.99
CA SER A 96 5.18 15.59 1.75
C SER A 96 4.31 15.05 0.59
N ARG A 97 3.88 13.80 0.73
CA ARG A 97 2.98 13.08 -0.15
C ARG A 97 1.82 12.53 0.67
N SER A 98 0.60 12.99 0.39
CA SER A 98 -0.61 12.36 0.92
C SER A 98 -0.55 10.86 0.62
N PRO A 99 -0.79 9.97 1.60
CA PRO A 99 -0.88 8.54 1.31
C PRO A 99 -2.01 8.38 0.28
N TYR A 100 -1.66 7.97 -0.93
CA TYR A 100 -2.64 7.66 -1.97
C TYR A 100 -3.37 6.41 -1.49
N GLY A 101 -4.49 6.64 -0.80
CA GLY A 101 -5.33 5.57 -0.32
C GLY A 101 -5.76 4.73 -1.51
N VAL A 102 -5.46 3.43 -1.46
CA VAL A 102 -6.17 2.40 -2.22
C VAL A 102 -7.58 2.29 -1.62
N GLY A 103 -8.34 3.38 -1.75
CA GLY A 103 -9.74 3.43 -1.42
C GLY A 103 -10.53 2.95 -2.62
N VAL A 104 -11.71 2.41 -2.37
CA VAL A 104 -12.71 1.95 -3.37
C VAL A 104 -13.05 2.98 -4.48
N HIS A 105 -12.53 4.21 -4.39
CA HIS A 105 -12.54 5.24 -5.41
C HIS A 105 -11.59 4.95 -6.60
N SER A 106 -10.62 4.02 -6.47
CA SER A 106 -9.79 3.55 -7.59
C SER A 106 -10.51 2.55 -8.50
N LEU A 107 -11.67 2.01 -8.07
CA LEU A 107 -12.60 1.37 -9.00
C LEU A 107 -13.29 2.48 -9.80
N GLY A 108 -12.68 2.83 -10.94
CA GLY A 108 -13.06 3.95 -11.80
C GLY A 108 -14.57 4.26 -11.84
N GLY A 109 -14.98 5.25 -11.05
CA GLY A 109 -16.30 5.88 -10.99
C GLY A 109 -17.48 5.08 -11.57
N ARG A 110 -18.16 5.65 -12.57
CA ARG A 110 -19.37 5.08 -13.21
C ARG A 110 -19.23 3.63 -13.68
N ARG A 111 -18.03 3.18 -14.05
CA ARG A 111 -17.82 1.83 -14.58
C ARG A 111 -17.87 0.78 -13.45
N GLY A 112 -17.28 1.07 -12.30
CA GLY A 112 -17.35 0.18 -11.13
C GLY A 112 -18.79 -0.03 -10.63
N PHE A 113 -19.59 1.04 -10.65
CA PHE A 113 -21.00 0.99 -10.26
C PHE A 113 -21.86 0.11 -11.20
N VAL A 114 -21.62 0.21 -12.51
CA VAL A 114 -22.32 -0.63 -13.50
C VAL A 114 -21.98 -2.10 -13.32
N VAL A 115 -20.71 -2.43 -13.09
CA VAL A 115 -20.27 -3.82 -12.84
C VAL A 115 -20.92 -4.39 -11.57
N ALA A 116 -21.00 -3.60 -10.50
CA ALA A 116 -21.66 -4.02 -9.27
C ALA A 116 -23.16 -4.31 -9.47
N ILE A 117 -23.88 -3.45 -10.20
CA ILE A 117 -25.31 -3.67 -10.51
C ILE A 117 -25.51 -4.94 -11.32
N VAL A 118 -24.68 -5.17 -12.34
CA VAL A 118 -24.78 -6.36 -13.19
C VAL A 118 -24.56 -7.64 -12.37
N LEU A 119 -23.54 -7.66 -11.50
CA LEU A 119 -23.27 -8.81 -10.64
C LEU A 119 -24.43 -9.10 -9.68
N ILE A 120 -25.01 -8.06 -9.06
CA ILE A 120 -26.18 -8.20 -8.17
C ILE A 120 -27.38 -8.75 -8.95
N ALA A 121 -27.64 -8.25 -10.15
CA ALA A 121 -28.76 -8.70 -10.98
C ALA A 121 -28.60 -10.17 -11.41
N VAL A 122 -27.41 -10.57 -11.87
CA VAL A 122 -27.10 -11.96 -12.23
C VAL A 122 -27.26 -12.89 -11.02
N PHE A 123 -26.76 -12.46 -9.85
CA PHE A 123 -26.88 -13.25 -8.61
C PHE A 123 -28.35 -13.41 -8.18
N ALA A 124 -29.13 -12.33 -8.21
CA ALA A 124 -30.55 -12.38 -7.86
C ALA A 124 -31.37 -13.24 -8.82
N LEU A 125 -31.11 -13.16 -10.13
CA LEU A 125 -31.75 -14.05 -11.12
C LEU A 125 -31.36 -15.51 -10.91
N GLY A 126 -30.07 -15.79 -10.71
CA GLY A 126 -29.59 -17.16 -10.45
C GLY A 126 -30.21 -17.75 -9.18
N TYR A 127 -30.33 -16.95 -8.12
CA TYR A 127 -30.98 -17.36 -6.88
C TYR A 127 -32.48 -17.65 -7.07
N LEU A 128 -33.20 -16.84 -7.87
CA LEU A 128 -34.61 -17.09 -8.16
C LEU A 128 -34.82 -18.37 -8.96
N VAL A 129 -33.98 -18.62 -9.99
CA VAL A 129 -34.04 -19.83 -10.81
C VAL A 129 -33.69 -21.08 -10.00
N GLY A 130 -32.70 -21.00 -9.11
CA GLY A 130 -32.33 -22.12 -8.23
C GLY A 130 -33.31 -22.39 -7.09
N ARG A 131 -34.27 -21.48 -6.85
CA ARG A 131 -35.31 -21.64 -5.82
C ARG A 131 -36.62 -22.22 -6.38
N LEU A 132 -36.81 -22.18 -7.70
CA LEU A 132 -37.94 -22.77 -8.41
C LEU A 132 -37.69 -24.27 -8.66
#